data_AF-A0A535IQ55-F1
#
_entry.id   AF-A0A535IQ55-F1
#
_cell.length_a   1.000
_cell.length_b   1.000
_cell.length_c   1.000
_cell.angle_alpha   90.00
_cell.angle_beta   90.00
_cell.angle_gamma   90.00
#
_symmetry.space_group_name_H-M   'P 1'
#
loop_
_entity.id
_entity.type
_entity.pdbx_description
1 polymer ?
#
loop_
_entity_poly.entity_id
_entity_poly.type
_entity_poly.pdbx_seq_one_letter_code
_entity_poly.pdbx_strand_id
1 'polypeptide(L)'
;MGDIPFRDLEGFLQTNLVELINRIDVESAQAHLPPVTILLTEGIGIFAMPVRTINFLSHYQGSIALLSGATSIRQGIFPELVISLPLVEIQQHWHPMRPDTTLSIGAQVRVCSGDHEGAIGTINYLYSHQQVFASGILARAALLRLEDGSMLTVPLSVIERIS
;
A
#
# COMPACT_ATOMS: atom_id res chain seq x y z
N MET A 1 8.14 -21.67 -3.91
CA MET A 1 8.60 -20.30 -4.22
C MET A 1 9.54 -19.94 -3.09
N GLY A 2 10.80 -19.59 -3.37
CA GLY A 2 11.80 -19.41 -2.32
C GLY A 2 11.56 -18.13 -1.55
N ASP A 3 11.46 -18.21 -0.23
CA ASP A 3 11.46 -17.03 0.62
C ASP A 3 12.87 -16.43 0.62
N ILE A 4 12.98 -15.13 0.37
CA ILE A 4 14.24 -14.40 0.57
C ILE A 4 14.23 -13.93 2.03
N PRO A 5 15.16 -14.41 2.88
CA PRO A 5 15.29 -13.91 4.24
C PRO A 5 15.50 -12.40 4.22
N PHE A 6 14.83 -11.68 5.12
CA PHE A 6 14.97 -10.22 5.26
C PHE A 6 16.43 -9.76 5.34
N ARG A 7 17.26 -10.54 6.05
CA ARG A 7 18.71 -10.27 6.20
C ARG A 7 19.48 -10.38 4.89
N ASP A 8 19.06 -11.23 3.98
CA ASP A 8 19.73 -11.39 2.68
C ASP A 8 19.42 -10.19 1.78
N LEU A 9 18.19 -9.67 1.86
CA LEU A 9 17.80 -8.43 1.17
C LEU A 9 18.57 -7.22 1.73
N GLU A 10 18.65 -7.05 3.05
CA GLU A 10 19.43 -5.97 3.66
C GLU A 10 20.94 -6.11 3.38
N GLY A 11 21.45 -7.34 3.37
CA GLY A 11 22.83 -7.63 2.98
C GLY A 11 23.12 -7.26 1.52
N PHE A 12 22.18 -7.57 0.61
CA PHE A 12 22.26 -7.17 -0.80
C PHE A 12 22.20 -5.65 -0.98
N LEU A 13 21.30 -4.96 -0.27
CA LEU A 13 21.16 -3.50 -0.30
C LEU A 13 22.28 -2.77 0.46
N GLN A 14 23.09 -3.49 1.24
CA GLN A 14 24.14 -2.96 2.12
C GLN A 14 23.63 -1.89 3.09
N THR A 15 22.34 -1.93 3.42
CA THR A 15 21.69 -0.96 4.29
C THR A 15 20.48 -1.57 4.98
N ASN A 16 20.12 -1.00 6.13
CA ASN A 16 18.89 -1.35 6.81
C ASN A 16 17.71 -0.63 6.12
N LEU A 17 16.64 -1.37 5.84
CA LEU A 17 15.49 -0.82 5.09
C LEU A 17 14.74 0.27 5.86
N VAL A 18 14.65 0.14 7.19
CA VAL A 18 14.02 1.16 8.05
C VAL A 18 14.84 2.44 8.04
N GLU A 19 16.17 2.33 8.09
CA GLU A 19 17.06 3.49 7.98
C GLU A 19 16.91 4.16 6.61
N LEU A 20 16.94 3.37 5.53
CA LEU A 20 16.84 3.87 4.15
C LEU A 20 15.57 4.70 3.93
N ILE A 21 14.41 4.19 4.39
CA ILE A 21 13.10 4.86 4.22
C ILE A 21 12.98 6.12 5.11
N ASN A 22 13.69 6.16 6.23
CA ASN A 22 13.65 7.29 7.17
C ASN A 22 14.61 8.43 6.83
N ARG A 23 15.51 8.24 5.86
CA ARG A 23 16.47 9.28 5.45
C ARG A 23 15.76 10.49 4.87
N ILE A 24 16.27 11.66 5.24
CA ILE A 24 15.77 12.96 4.75
C ILE A 24 16.35 13.25 3.37
N ASP A 25 17.59 12.85 3.13
CA ASP A 25 18.28 13.04 1.87
C ASP A 25 18.20 11.77 1.01
N VAL A 26 17.33 11.80 0.01
CA VAL A 26 17.06 10.68 -0.89
C VAL A 26 18.22 10.44 -1.85
N GLU A 27 18.91 11.49 -2.30
CA GLU A 27 20.00 11.36 -3.27
C GLU A 27 21.20 10.63 -2.64
N SER A 28 21.63 11.04 -1.44
CA SER A 28 22.73 10.34 -0.76
C SER A 28 22.37 8.92 -0.31
N ALA A 29 21.09 8.70 0.03
CA ALA A 29 20.58 7.38 0.35
C ALA A 29 20.67 6.42 -0.85
N GLN A 30 20.36 6.91 -2.06
CA GLN A 30 20.38 6.10 -3.28
C GLN A 30 21.78 5.91 -3.88
N ALA A 31 22.71 6.83 -3.64
CA ALA A 31 24.07 6.78 -4.20
C ALA A 31 24.85 5.49 -3.86
N HIS A 32 24.51 4.82 -2.76
CA HIS A 32 25.18 3.62 -2.26
C HIS A 32 24.42 2.33 -2.58
N LEU A 33 23.25 2.43 -3.22
CA LEU A 33 22.44 1.27 -3.56
C LEU A 33 22.95 0.58 -4.83
N PRO A 34 22.77 -0.74 -4.96
CA PRO A 34 23.04 -1.44 -6.20
C PRO A 34 22.18 -0.87 -7.35
N PRO A 35 22.63 -0.96 -8.62
CA PRO A 35 21.91 -0.42 -9.78
C PRO A 35 20.73 -1.32 -10.19
N VAL A 36 19.89 -1.66 -9.23
CA VAL A 36 18.64 -2.40 -9.41
C VAL A 36 17.56 -1.68 -8.63
N THR A 37 16.37 -1.56 -9.22
CA THR A 37 15.21 -1.01 -8.53
C THR A 37 14.27 -2.14 -8.15
N ILE A 38 13.97 -2.25 -6.86
CA ILE A 38 13.01 -3.22 -6.32
C ILE A 38 11.80 -2.43 -5.82
N LEU A 39 10.61 -2.77 -6.33
CA LEU A 39 9.35 -2.25 -5.83
C LEU A 39 8.67 -3.30 -4.96
N LEU A 40 8.40 -2.94 -3.71
CA LEU A 40 7.65 -3.75 -2.76
C LEU A 40 6.26 -3.13 -2.60
N THR A 41 5.19 -3.83 -2.99
CA THR A 41 3.82 -3.28 -2.92
C THR A 41 3.28 -3.25 -1.49
N GLU A 42 3.52 -4.30 -0.71
CA GLU A 42 3.02 -4.47 0.66
C GLU A 42 4.14 -4.39 1.72
N GLY A 43 5.32 -3.90 1.33
CA GLY A 43 6.50 -3.96 2.18
C GLY A 43 6.96 -5.40 2.43
N ILE A 44 7.41 -5.67 3.65
CA ILE A 44 7.97 -6.96 4.06
C ILE A 44 7.16 -7.48 5.24
N GLY A 45 6.70 -8.72 5.15
CA GLY A 45 5.90 -9.33 6.20
C GLY A 45 4.96 -10.41 5.67
N ILE A 46 3.87 -10.61 6.39
CA ILE A 46 2.86 -11.65 6.11
C ILE A 46 1.63 -11.15 5.36
N PHE A 47 1.59 -9.84 5.03
CA PHE A 47 0.44 -9.24 4.36
C PHE A 47 0.45 -9.58 2.88
N ALA A 48 -0.65 -10.17 2.42
CA ALA A 48 -0.84 -10.49 1.02
C ALA A 48 -1.16 -9.22 0.23
N MET A 49 -0.62 -9.15 -0.99
CA MET A 49 -1.01 -8.12 -1.96
C MET A 49 -2.50 -8.21 -2.24
N PRO A 50 -3.26 -7.09 -2.23
CA PRO A 50 -4.67 -7.09 -2.61
C PRO A 50 -4.90 -7.76 -3.96
N VAL A 51 -5.94 -8.60 -4.06
CA VAL A 51 -6.26 -9.39 -5.27
C VAL A 51 -6.38 -8.49 -6.51
N ARG A 52 -6.93 -7.29 -6.36
CA ARG A 52 -7.02 -6.32 -7.47
C ARG A 52 -5.64 -5.91 -7.99
N THR A 53 -4.70 -5.62 -7.09
CA THR A 53 -3.35 -5.15 -7.44
C THR A 53 -2.57 -6.25 -8.15
N ILE A 54 -2.60 -7.48 -7.63
CA ILE A 54 -1.91 -8.61 -8.29
C ILE A 54 -2.52 -8.90 -9.67
N ASN A 55 -3.85 -8.90 -9.79
CA ASN A 55 -4.52 -9.10 -11.08
C ASN A 55 -4.15 -8.01 -12.09
N PHE A 56 -4.08 -6.74 -11.65
CA PHE A 56 -3.67 -5.62 -12.49
C PHE A 56 -2.22 -5.79 -12.97
N LEU A 57 -1.28 -6.08 -12.06
CA LEU A 57 0.13 -6.25 -12.42
C LEU A 57 0.35 -7.49 -13.31
N SER A 58 -0.35 -8.59 -13.03
CA SER A 58 -0.30 -9.80 -13.86
C SER A 58 -0.85 -9.58 -15.27
N HIS A 59 -1.89 -8.76 -15.44
CA HIS A 59 -2.44 -8.42 -16.76
C HIS A 59 -1.40 -7.80 -17.69
N TYR A 60 -0.50 -6.98 -17.14
CA TYR A 60 0.55 -6.30 -17.90
C TYR A 60 1.91 -6.99 -17.86
N GLN A 61 1.98 -8.25 -17.39
CA GLN A 61 3.23 -9.00 -17.36
C GLN A 61 3.87 -9.08 -18.75
N GLY A 62 5.15 -8.70 -18.86
CA GLY A 62 5.89 -8.67 -20.13
C GLY A 62 5.77 -7.34 -20.91
N SER A 63 4.98 -6.39 -20.42
CA SER A 63 4.89 -5.05 -21.01
C SER A 63 6.12 -4.20 -20.70
N ILE A 64 6.38 -3.20 -21.56
CA ILE A 64 7.39 -2.18 -21.27
C ILE A 64 6.83 -1.24 -20.19
N ALA A 65 7.61 -1.10 -19.11
CA ALA A 65 7.28 -0.21 -18.01
C ALA A 65 8.51 0.63 -17.61
N LEU A 66 8.23 1.82 -17.07
CA LEU A 66 9.19 2.67 -16.41
C LEU A 66 8.93 2.60 -14.91
N LEU A 67 9.99 2.44 -14.12
CA LEU A 67 9.93 2.35 -12.68
C LEU A 67 10.83 3.43 -12.06
N SER A 68 10.26 4.25 -11.19
CA SER A 68 11.00 5.15 -10.31
C SER A 68 10.95 4.61 -8.88
N GLY A 69 12.13 4.28 -8.33
CA GLY A 69 12.28 3.78 -6.97
C GLY A 69 12.43 4.86 -5.89
N ALA A 70 12.34 6.15 -6.26
CA ALA A 70 12.47 7.24 -5.30
C ALA A 70 11.37 7.13 -4.23
N THR A 71 11.77 7.03 -2.96
CA THR A 71 10.85 6.86 -1.83
C THR A 71 11.36 7.66 -0.64
N SER A 72 10.51 8.51 -0.07
CA SER A 72 10.74 9.21 1.19
C SER A 72 9.42 9.47 1.88
N ILE A 73 9.16 8.75 2.97
CA ILE A 73 7.93 8.93 3.74
C ILE A 73 7.88 10.35 4.33
N ARG A 74 9.03 10.91 4.72
CA ARG A 74 9.12 12.25 5.32
C ARG A 74 8.83 13.38 4.33
N GLN A 75 9.17 13.19 3.06
CA GLN A 75 8.94 14.17 1.99
C GLN A 75 7.69 13.85 1.15
N GLY A 76 6.97 12.77 1.48
CA GLY A 76 5.82 12.32 0.69
C GLY A 76 6.19 11.89 -0.74
N ILE A 77 7.42 11.41 -0.93
CA ILE A 77 7.87 10.85 -2.21
C ILE A 77 7.53 9.38 -2.22
N PHE A 78 6.73 8.95 -3.19
CA PHE A 78 6.29 7.58 -3.37
C PHE A 78 6.91 7.00 -4.64
N PRO A 79 7.16 5.69 -4.67
CA PRO A 79 7.60 5.04 -5.89
C PRO A 79 6.51 5.13 -6.98
N GLU A 80 6.94 5.16 -8.24
CA GLU A 80 6.04 5.31 -9.38
C GLU A 80 6.31 4.22 -10.44
N LEU A 81 5.24 3.58 -10.90
CA LEU A 81 5.27 2.59 -11.97
C LEU A 81 4.40 3.08 -13.13
N VAL A 82 5.00 3.28 -14.30
CA VAL A 82 4.30 3.69 -15.53
C VAL A 82 4.36 2.54 -16.53
N ILE A 83 3.20 1.98 -16.86
CA ILE A 83 3.08 0.88 -17.83
C ILE A 83 2.58 1.45 -19.15
N SER A 84 3.28 1.16 -20.24
CA SER A 84 2.84 1.58 -21.57
C SER A 84 1.68 0.69 -22.03
N LEU A 85 0.51 1.29 -22.24
CA LEU A 85 -0.66 0.57 -22.73
C LEU A 85 -0.50 0.22 -24.21
N PRO A 86 -0.86 -1.00 -24.65
CA PRO A 86 -0.88 -1.34 -26.06
C PRO A 86 -1.96 -0.55 -26.79
N LEU A 87 -1.71 -0.18 -28.05
CA LEU A 87 -2.62 0.64 -28.88
C LEU A 87 -4.05 0.10 -28.96
N VAL A 88 -4.22 -1.23 -28.91
CA VAL A 88 -5.53 -1.88 -28.94
C VAL A 88 -6.39 -1.55 -27.72
N GLU A 89 -5.79 -1.39 -26.54
CA GLU A 89 -6.52 -1.03 -25.31
C GLU A 89 -6.88 0.46 -25.28
N ILE A 90 -6.01 1.32 -25.84
CA ILE A 90 -6.29 2.75 -25.98
C ILE A 90 -7.52 2.99 -26.87
N GLN A 91 -7.68 2.17 -27.92
CA GLN A 91 -8.81 2.25 -28.85
C GLN A 91 -10.14 1.77 -28.25
N GLN A 92 -10.12 1.04 -27.13
CA GLN A 92 -11.32 0.48 -26.48
C GLN A 92 -12.01 1.43 -25.49
N HIS A 93 -11.88 2.76 -25.66
CA HIS A 93 -12.38 3.77 -24.72
C HIS A 93 -11.85 3.53 -23.30
N TRP A 94 -10.52 3.44 -23.15
CA TRP A 94 -9.91 3.42 -21.83
C TRP A 94 -10.33 4.67 -21.05
N HIS A 95 -11.06 4.47 -19.95
CA HIS A 95 -11.44 5.54 -19.05
C HIS A 95 -10.42 5.55 -17.90
N PRO A 96 -9.68 6.64 -17.69
CA PRO A 96 -8.80 6.76 -16.53
C PRO A 96 -9.66 6.63 -15.26
N MET A 97 -9.48 5.55 -14.52
CA MET A 97 -10.04 5.44 -13.18
C MET A 97 -9.30 6.42 -12.30
N ARG A 98 -10.01 7.45 -11.83
CA ARG A 98 -9.52 8.20 -10.67
C ARG A 98 -9.72 7.32 -9.45
N PRO A 99 -8.67 7.03 -8.67
CA PRO A 99 -8.86 6.29 -7.43
C PRO A 99 -9.84 7.08 -6.55
N ASP A 100 -10.98 6.45 -6.24
CA ASP A 100 -11.91 6.98 -5.25
C ASP A 100 -11.26 6.78 -3.88
N THR A 101 -10.84 7.85 -3.23
CA THR A 101 -10.26 7.81 -1.89
C THR A 101 -11.33 7.95 -0.81
N THR A 102 -12.60 8.05 -1.19
CA THR A 102 -13.70 8.30 -0.27
C THR A 102 -13.99 7.05 0.56
N LEU A 103 -13.87 7.20 1.88
CA LEU A 103 -14.31 6.20 2.85
C LEU A 103 -15.84 6.26 2.96
N SER A 104 -16.53 5.37 2.27
CA SER A 104 -17.99 5.23 2.25
C SER A 104 -18.43 3.83 2.65
N ILE A 105 -19.69 3.68 3.07
CA ILE A 105 -20.26 2.36 3.40
C ILE A 105 -20.18 1.47 2.15
N GLY A 106 -19.69 0.24 2.33
CA GLY A 106 -19.43 -0.71 1.24
C GLY A 106 -18.04 -0.60 0.61
N ALA A 107 -17.25 0.43 0.93
CA ALA A 107 -15.87 0.51 0.45
C ALA A 107 -15.00 -0.58 1.08
N GLN A 108 -14.14 -1.21 0.27
CA GLN A 108 -13.11 -2.11 0.77
C GLN A 108 -11.93 -1.29 1.27
N VAL A 109 -11.48 -1.59 2.48
CA VAL A 109 -10.39 -0.88 3.15
C VAL A 109 -9.37 -1.84 3.73
N ARG A 110 -8.15 -1.36 3.87
CA ARG A 110 -7.05 -1.99 4.61
C ARG A 110 -6.75 -1.18 5.86
N VAL A 111 -6.49 -1.85 6.98
CA VAL A 111 -5.98 -1.22 8.19
C VAL A 111 -4.47 -0.99 8.03
N CYS A 112 -4.00 0.23 8.17
CA CYS A 112 -2.62 0.62 7.90
C CYS A 112 -1.75 0.72 9.17
N SER A 113 -2.34 0.60 10.36
CA SER A 113 -1.62 0.78 11.64
C SER A 113 -2.39 0.18 12.81
N GLY A 114 -1.65 -0.23 13.85
CA GLY A 114 -2.20 -0.71 15.13
C GLY A 114 -2.28 -2.24 15.19
N ASP A 115 -3.02 -2.75 16.18
CA ASP A 115 -3.08 -4.19 16.48
C ASP A 115 -3.64 -5.06 15.34
N HIS A 116 -4.34 -4.43 14.39
CA HIS A 116 -4.96 -5.06 13.23
C HIS A 116 -4.33 -4.61 11.91
N GLU A 117 -3.09 -4.10 11.93
CA GLU A 117 -2.38 -3.69 10.72
C GLU A 117 -2.44 -4.78 9.64
N GLY A 118 -2.64 -4.36 8.39
CA GLY A 118 -2.84 -5.17 7.20
C GLY A 118 -4.15 -5.95 7.10
N ALA A 119 -5.04 -5.91 8.12
CA ALA A 119 -6.36 -6.52 8.00
C ALA A 119 -7.19 -5.85 6.91
N ILE A 120 -7.87 -6.66 6.09
CA ILE A 120 -8.76 -6.20 5.03
C ILE A 120 -10.21 -6.40 5.45
N GLY A 121 -11.06 -5.42 5.14
CA GLY A 121 -12.47 -5.49 5.43
C GLY A 121 -13.30 -4.51 4.61
N THR A 122 -14.61 -4.57 4.81
CA THR A 122 -15.57 -3.66 4.19
C THR A 122 -16.15 -2.72 5.24
N ILE A 123 -16.26 -1.42 4.94
CA ILE A 123 -16.93 -0.46 5.82
C ILE A 123 -18.42 -0.84 5.92
N ASN A 124 -18.84 -1.34 7.07
CA ASN A 124 -20.22 -1.69 7.35
C ASN A 124 -21.00 -0.53 7.96
N TYR A 125 -20.33 0.33 8.73
CA TYR A 125 -20.94 1.51 9.34
C TYR A 125 -19.92 2.64 9.59
N LEU A 126 -20.34 3.89 9.44
CA LEU A 126 -19.56 5.08 9.79
C LEU A 126 -20.21 5.74 11.00
N TYR A 127 -19.45 5.88 12.10
CA TYR A 127 -19.99 6.50 13.31
C TYR A 127 -20.18 8.01 13.10
N SER A 128 -21.36 8.50 13.46
CA SER A 128 -21.70 9.93 13.43
C SER A 128 -20.93 10.72 14.49
N HIS A 129 -20.68 10.11 15.66
CA HIS A 129 -19.92 10.68 16.76
C HIS A 129 -18.55 10.02 16.91
N GLN A 130 -17.59 10.77 17.44
CA GLN A 130 -16.26 10.23 17.77
C GLN A 130 -16.38 9.10 18.79
N GLN A 131 -15.53 8.10 18.64
CA GLN A 131 -15.43 6.97 19.56
C GLN A 131 -14.17 7.14 20.42
N VAL A 132 -14.25 6.69 21.68
CA VAL A 132 -13.11 6.64 22.59
C VAL A 132 -12.43 5.29 22.42
N PHE A 133 -11.14 5.30 22.12
CA PHE A 133 -10.33 4.09 21.97
C PHE A 133 -9.56 3.78 23.26
N ALA A 134 -9.01 2.57 23.37
CA ALA A 134 -8.26 2.13 24.56
C ALA A 134 -7.04 3.04 24.89
N SER A 135 -6.49 3.71 23.89
CA SER A 135 -5.44 4.73 24.04
C SER A 135 -5.92 6.02 24.73
N GLY A 136 -7.23 6.17 24.98
CA GLY A 136 -7.86 7.40 25.46
C GLY A 136 -8.16 8.42 24.37
N ILE A 137 -7.79 8.14 23.11
CA ILE A 137 -7.99 9.06 21.99
C ILE A 137 -9.46 9.04 21.55
N LEU A 138 -10.01 10.23 21.32
CA LEU A 138 -11.29 10.46 20.64
C LEU A 138 -11.05 10.63 19.14
N ALA A 139 -11.59 9.74 18.33
CA ALA A 139 -11.43 9.79 16.87
C ALA A 139 -12.72 9.44 16.13
N ARG A 140 -12.86 9.93 14.89
CA ARG A 140 -13.89 9.43 13.98
C ARG A 140 -13.59 7.97 13.67
N ALA A 141 -14.62 7.13 13.63
CA ALA A 141 -14.45 5.70 13.51
C ALA A 141 -15.34 5.09 12.41
N ALA A 142 -14.89 3.94 11.90
CA ALA A 142 -15.68 3.03 11.08
C ALA A 142 -15.79 1.68 11.79
N LEU A 143 -16.91 0.99 11.56
CA LEU A 143 -17.07 -0.42 11.85
C LEU A 143 -16.83 -1.19 10.56
N LEU A 144 -15.80 -2.03 10.56
CA LEU A 144 -15.44 -2.91 9.46
C LEU A 144 -16.02 -4.30 9.67
N ARG A 145 -16.42 -4.95 8.58
CA ARG A 145 -16.57 -6.41 8.51
C ARG A 145 -15.31 -6.97 7.85
N LEU A 146 -14.50 -7.70 8.59
CA LEU A 146 -13.28 -8.32 8.08
C LEU A 146 -13.60 -9.54 7.21
N GLU A 147 -12.61 -10.02 6.46
CA GLU A 147 -12.77 -11.17 5.55
C GLU A 147 -13.14 -12.48 6.28
N ASP A 148 -12.72 -12.63 7.54
CA ASP A 148 -13.10 -13.76 8.40
C ASP A 148 -14.52 -13.65 8.98
N GLY A 149 -15.25 -12.58 8.66
CA GLY A 149 -16.60 -12.29 9.13
C GLY A 149 -16.66 -11.57 10.48
N SER A 150 -15.52 -11.36 11.15
CA SER A 150 -15.47 -10.61 12.40
C SER A 150 -15.73 -9.11 12.19
N MET A 151 -16.11 -8.43 13.27
CA MET A 151 -16.43 -7.01 13.26
C MET A 151 -15.35 -6.23 14.02
N LEU A 152 -14.82 -5.17 13.42
CA LEU A 152 -13.72 -4.39 13.98
C LEU A 152 -14.02 -2.89 13.92
N THR A 153 -13.97 -2.20 15.05
CA THR A 153 -14.07 -0.73 15.11
C THR A 153 -12.68 -0.11 15.09
N VAL A 154 -12.42 0.76 14.11
CA VAL A 154 -11.12 1.43 13.93
C VAL A 154 -11.27 2.92 13.66
N PRO A 155 -10.28 3.75 14.05
CA PRO A 155 -10.21 5.14 13.61
C PRO A 155 -10.16 5.25 12.08
N LEU A 156 -10.78 6.29 11.52
CA LEU A 156 -10.68 6.56 10.08
C LEU A 156 -9.24 6.87 9.63
N SER A 157 -8.40 7.37 10.55
CA SER A 157 -7.00 7.73 10.27
C SER A 157 -6.08 6.53 10.08
N VAL A 158 -6.52 5.31 10.41
CA VAL A 158 -5.72 4.09 10.30
C VAL A 158 -6.23 3.15 9.24
N ILE A 159 -7.12 3.62 8.35
CA ILE A 159 -7.62 2.82 7.24
C ILE A 159 -7.46 3.57 5.92
N GLU A 160 -7.19 2.81 4.86
CA GLU A 160 -7.15 3.34 3.50
C GLU A 160 -8.06 2.53 2.58
N ARG A 161 -8.59 3.17 1.54
CA ARG A 161 -9.44 2.52 0.55
C ARG A 161 -8.59 1.78 -0.48
N ILE A 162 -8.97 0.54 -0.79
CA ILE A 162 -8.25 -0.34 -1.72
C ILE A 162 -9.11 -0.78 -2.93
N SER A 163 -10.30 -0.20 -3.11
CA SER A 163 -11.28 -0.54 -4.15
C SER A 163 -11.75 0.61 -5.01
#